data_AF-A0A9Q0YQ42-F1
#
_entry.id   AF-A0A9Q0YQ42-F1
#
_cell.length_a   1.000
_cell.length_b   1.000
_cell.length_c   1.000
_cell.angle_alpha   90.00
_cell.angle_beta   90.00
_cell.angle_gamma   90.00
#
_symmetry.space_group_name_H-M   'P 1'
#
loop_
_entity.id
_entity.type
_entity.pdbx_description
1 polymer ?
#
loop_
_entity_poly.entity_id
_entity_poly.type
_entity_poly.pdbx_seq_one_letter_code
_entity_poly.pdbx_strand_id
1 'polypeptide(L)'
;MGRRLRDQLPMTSDLLKHQLIEKSTGEKILQRQRTQKKYYDRRASPPQNFAVDDRVRACNEQLKTWNRAVVTEQTGMPRSFVVHTDRS
;
A
#
# COMPACT_ATOMS: atom_id res chain seq x y z
N MET A 1 41.65 31.05 23.45
CA MET A 1 40.20 31.14 23.19
C MET A 1 39.96 32.17 22.10
N GLY A 2 39.89 31.75 20.84
CA GLY A 2 39.59 32.65 19.71
C GLY A 2 38.19 32.38 19.18
N ARG A 3 37.29 33.37 19.29
CA ARG A 3 35.95 33.32 18.68
C ARG A 3 36.11 33.29 17.16
N ARG A 4 35.88 32.13 16.53
CA ARG A 4 35.73 32.04 15.07
C ARG A 4 34.41 32.73 14.70
N LEU A 5 34.46 33.94 14.16
CA LEU A 5 33.30 34.61 13.56
C LEU A 5 32.78 33.74 12.41
N ARG A 6 31.48 33.43 12.43
CA ARG A 6 30.75 32.70 11.39
C ARG A 6 30.42 33.63 10.20
N ASP A 7 31.39 34.41 9.75
CA ASP A 7 31.13 35.49 8.78
C ASP A 7 31.50 35.09 7.34
N GLN A 8 32.01 33.88 7.16
CA GLN A 8 32.21 33.31 5.83
C GLN A 8 30.87 32.73 5.36
N LEU A 9 29.93 33.61 4.99
CA LEU A 9 28.91 33.22 4.01
C LEU A 9 29.67 32.58 2.84
N PRO A 10 29.28 31.39 2.36
CA PRO A 10 29.92 30.79 1.21
C PRO A 10 29.82 31.75 0.02
N MET A 11 30.90 32.50 -0.23
CA MET A 11 30.99 33.55 -1.25
C MET A 11 31.48 33.02 -2.59
N THR A 12 31.75 31.72 -2.70
CA THR A 12 32.09 31.16 -4.00
C THR A 12 30.83 31.13 -4.85
N SER A 13 30.91 31.72 -6.05
CA SER A 13 29.81 31.75 -7.02
C SER A 13 29.28 30.36 -7.33
N ASP A 14 30.11 29.32 -7.20
CA ASP A 14 29.75 27.91 -7.33
C ASP A 14 28.71 27.44 -6.31
N LEU A 15 28.79 27.91 -5.06
CA LEU A 15 27.82 27.58 -4.00
C LEU A 15 26.51 28.37 -4.13
N LEU A 16 26.53 29.45 -4.92
CA LEU A 16 25.35 30.23 -5.29
C LEU A 16 24.70 29.74 -6.60
N LYS A 17 25.28 28.74 -7.28
CA LYS A 17 24.68 28.15 -8.47
C LYS A 17 23.40 27.42 -8.07
N HIS A 18 22.30 27.80 -8.72
CA HIS A 18 21.05 27.08 -8.61
C HIS A 18 21.28 25.59 -8.93
N GLN A 19 21.04 24.72 -7.95
CA GLN A 19 20.91 23.29 -8.22
C GLN A 19 19.56 23.12 -8.91
N LEU A 20 19.59 23.05 -10.25
CA LEU A 20 18.43 22.63 -11.02
C LEU A 20 18.02 21.26 -10.51
N ILE A 21 16.86 21.22 -9.86
CA ILE A 21 16.20 19.99 -9.48
C ILE A 21 16.16 19.12 -10.74
N GLU A 22 16.78 17.93 -10.69
CA GLU A 22 16.82 17.03 -11.84
C GLU A 22 15.40 16.86 -12.39
N LYS A 23 15.23 16.87 -13.71
CA LYS A 23 13.90 16.66 -14.35
C LYS A 23 13.21 15.38 -13.85
N SER A 24 13.99 14.38 -13.44
CA SER A 24 13.52 13.09 -12.88
C SER A 24 12.96 13.17 -11.46
N THR A 25 13.13 14.29 -10.75
CA THR A 25 12.74 14.41 -9.33
C THR A 25 11.23 14.28 -9.16
N GLY A 26 10.44 14.80 -10.10
CA GLY A 26 8.98 14.63 -10.10
C GLY A 26 8.57 13.16 -10.19
N GLU A 27 9.21 12.40 -11.08
CA GLU A 27 8.96 10.96 -11.25
C GLU A 27 9.36 10.17 -9.99
N LYS A 28 10.52 10.49 -9.40
CA LYS A 28 10.99 9.89 -8.14
C LYS A 28 10.01 10.15 -6.99
N ILE A 29 9.44 11.35 -6.90
CA ILE A 29 8.44 11.70 -5.89
C ILE A 29 7.15 10.89 -6.11
N LEU A 30 6.63 10.84 -7.34
CA LEU A 30 5.43 10.06 -7.67
C LEU A 30 5.61 8.57 -7.37
N GLN A 31 6.77 8.00 -7.69
CA GLN A 31 7.08 6.61 -7.39
C GLN A 31 7.08 6.34 -5.88
N ARG A 32 7.68 7.24 -5.08
CA ARG A 32 7.65 7.14 -3.60
C ARG A 32 6.22 7.21 -3.05
N GLN A 33 5.40 8.11 -3.57
CA GLN A 33 3.99 8.22 -3.17
C GLN A 33 3.20 6.94 -3.49
N ARG A 34 3.39 6.35 -4.69
CA ARG A 34 2.75 5.08 -5.08
C ARG A 34 3.17 3.93 -4.15
N THR A 35 4.46 3.85 -3.83
CA THR A 35 4.99 2.83 -2.91
C THR A 35 4.41 3.00 -1.52
N GLN A 36 4.37 4.23 -0.99
CA GLN A 36 3.75 4.50 0.32
C GLN A 36 2.27 4.13 0.32
N LYS A 37 1.52 4.51 -0.72
CA LYS A 37 0.11 4.14 -0.85
C LYS A 37 -0.05 2.62 -0.84
N LYS A 38 0.74 1.87 -1.61
CA LYS A 38 0.65 0.40 -1.66
C LYS A 38 0.81 -0.26 -0.29
N TYR A 39 1.73 0.22 0.55
CA TYR A 39 2.04 -0.44 1.83
C TYR A 39 1.21 0.08 3.00
N TYR A 40 0.88 1.36 3.01
CA TYR A 40 0.23 2.00 4.17
C TYR A 40 -1.28 2.23 3.98
N ASP A 41 -1.76 2.27 2.74
CA ASP A 41 -3.20 2.32 2.48
C ASP A 41 -3.76 0.89 2.53
N ARG A 42 -4.42 0.55 3.65
CA ARG A 42 -5.11 -0.74 3.82
C ARG A 42 -6.20 -0.97 2.77
N ARG A 43 -6.65 0.08 2.06
CA ARG A 43 -7.60 -0.01 0.95
C ARG A 43 -6.93 -0.13 -0.43
N ALA A 44 -5.59 0.01 -0.51
CA ALA A 44 -4.86 -0.11 -1.78
C ALA A 44 -4.59 -1.56 -2.19
N SER A 45 -4.77 -2.53 -1.29
CA SER A 45 -4.76 -3.94 -1.70
C SER A 45 -5.98 -4.22 -2.57
N PRO A 46 -5.80 -4.71 -3.81
CA PRO A 46 -6.93 -5.08 -4.63
C PRO A 46 -7.78 -6.13 -3.90
N PRO A 47 -9.12 -6.08 -4.03
CA PRO A 47 -9.96 -7.14 -3.49
C PRO A 47 -9.54 -8.47 -4.11
N GLN A 48 -9.39 -9.49 -3.28
CA GLN A 48 -9.16 -10.84 -3.76
C GLN A 48 -10.45 -11.33 -4.44
N ASN A 49 -10.37 -11.60 -5.74
CA ASN A 49 -11.48 -12.17 -6.49
C ASN A 49 -11.36 -13.70 -6.39
N PHE A 50 -12.38 -14.33 -5.81
CA PHE A 50 -12.50 -15.79 -5.77
C PHE A 50 -13.34 -16.28 -6.94
N ALA A 51 -12.92 -17.35 -7.59
CA ALA A 51 -13.70 -18.05 -8.59
C ALA A 51 -14.70 -19.01 -7.94
N VAL A 52 -15.70 -19.46 -8.69
CA VAL A 52 -16.53 -20.60 -8.29
C VAL A 52 -15.62 -21.84 -8.18
N ASP A 53 -15.90 -22.69 -7.19
CA ASP A 53 -15.13 -23.87 -6.79
C ASP A 53 -13.79 -23.59 -6.06
N ASP A 54 -13.46 -22.32 -5.78
CA ASP A 54 -12.31 -22.00 -4.94
C ASP A 54 -12.52 -22.46 -3.49
N ARG A 55 -11.49 -23.10 -2.92
CA ARG A 55 -11.47 -23.52 -1.52
C ARG A 55 -11.04 -22.37 -0.63
N VAL A 56 -11.92 -21.96 0.27
CA VAL A 56 -11.73 -20.84 1.19
C VAL A 56 -11.96 -21.25 2.64
N ARG A 57 -11.63 -20.36 3.57
CA ARG A 57 -11.97 -20.49 4.99
C ARG A 57 -13.04 -19.46 5.30
N ALA A 58 -14.18 -19.91 5.80
CA ALA A 58 -15.28 -19.06 6.21
C ALA A 58 -15.44 -19.11 7.74
N CYS A 59 -15.62 -17.95 8.36
CA CYS A 59 -15.91 -17.87 9.79
C CYS A 59 -17.40 -18.08 10.00
N ASN A 60 -17.77 -19.07 10.81
CA ASN A 60 -19.13 -19.17 11.31
C ASN A 60 -19.26 -18.22 12.51
N GLU A 61 -20.02 -17.13 12.36
CA GLU A 61 -20.16 -16.11 13.41
C GLU A 61 -20.83 -16.64 14.69
N GLN A 62 -21.71 -17.65 14.57
CA GLN A 62 -22.41 -18.22 15.72
C GLN A 62 -21.46 -19.04 16.59
N LEU A 63 -20.61 -19.85 15.96
CA LEU A 63 -19.65 -20.73 16.65
C LEU A 63 -18.28 -20.07 16.86
N LYS A 64 -18.03 -18.91 16.23
CA LYS A 64 -16.72 -18.23 16.15
C LYS A 64 -15.60 -19.15 15.66
N THR A 65 -15.93 -20.13 14.81
CA THR A 65 -14.99 -21.12 14.27
C THR A 65 -14.74 -20.91 12.78
N TRP A 66 -13.51 -21.19 12.35
CA TRP A 66 -13.11 -21.13 10.94
C TRP A 66 -13.23 -22.50 10.28
N ASN A 67 -14.22 -22.65 9.40
CA ASN A 67 -14.49 -23.88 8.69
C ASN A 67 -13.97 -23.80 7.26
N ARG A 68 -13.72 -24.97 6.66
CA ARG A 68 -13.45 -25.07 5.23
C ARG A 68 -14.75 -24.83 4.48
N ALA A 69 -14.66 -24.10 3.38
CA ALA A 69 -15.79 -23.82 2.52
C ALA A 69 -15.36 -23.77 1.06
N VAL A 70 -16.33 -23.92 0.17
CA VAL A 70 -16.16 -23.80 -1.28
C VAL A 70 -17.05 -22.67 -1.78
N VAL A 71 -16.51 -21.80 -2.63
CA VAL A 71 -17.29 -20.73 -3.25
C VAL A 71 -18.23 -21.33 -4.28
N THR A 72 -19.54 -21.16 -4.10
CA THR A 72 -20.56 -21.68 -5.02
C THR A 72 -21.03 -20.62 -6.01
N GLU A 73 -21.04 -19.36 -5.60
CA GLU A 73 -21.55 -18.27 -6.44
C GLU A 73 -20.87 -16.94 -6.11
N GLN A 74 -20.61 -16.15 -7.14
CA GLN A 74 -20.23 -14.75 -7.00
C GLN A 74 -21.50 -13.90 -6.95
N THR A 75 -21.66 -13.11 -5.89
CA THR A 75 -22.78 -12.18 -5.81
C THR A 75 -22.51 -10.96 -6.71
N GLY A 76 -23.55 -10.28 -7.19
CA GLY A 76 -23.42 -8.98 -7.87
C GLY A 76 -22.92 -7.84 -6.97
N MET A 77 -22.76 -8.09 -5.66
CA MET A 77 -22.24 -7.14 -4.69
C MET A 77 -20.72 -7.28 -4.55
N PRO A 78 -19.98 -6.17 -4.43
CA PRO A 78 -18.54 -6.21 -4.29
C PRO A 78 -18.13 -6.91 -2.98
N ARG A 79 -17.19 -7.86 -3.07
CA ARG A 79 -16.62 -8.59 -1.92
C ARG A 79 -17.61 -9.50 -1.18
N SER A 80 -18.72 -9.86 -1.80
CA SER A 80 -19.68 -10.83 -1.26
C SER A 80 -19.70 -12.08 -2.13
N PHE A 81 -19.64 -13.24 -1.48
CA PHE A 81 -19.62 -14.56 -2.14
C PHE A 81 -20.56 -15.49 -1.38
N VAL A 82 -21.25 -16.36 -2.10
CA VAL A 82 -21.98 -17.47 -1.50
C VAL A 82 -21.01 -18.64 -1.38
N VAL A 83 -20.95 -19.21 -0.18
CA VAL A 83 -20.04 -20.31 0.14
C VAL A 83 -20.80 -21.47 0.75
N HIS A 84 -20.42 -22.69 0.38
CA HIS A 84 -20.87 -23.92 1.01
C HIS A 84 -19.84 -24.38 2.04
N THR A 85 -20.24 -24.50 3.30
CA THR A 85 -19.38 -25.02 4.37
C THR A 85 -19.64 -26.50 4.56
N ASP A 86 -18.59 -27.32 4.55
CA ASP A 86 -18.70 -28.71 4.98
C ASP A 86 -18.97 -28.72 6.49
N ARG A 87 -20.19 -29.10 6.88
CA ARG A 87 -20.51 -29.39 8.28
C ARG A 87 -19.80 -30.69 8.66
N SER A 88 -18.68 -30.59 9.36
CA SER A 88 -18.15 -31.67 10.20
C SER A 88 -18.73 -31.58 11.60
#